data_AF-A0A958H5C7-F1
#
_entry.id   AF-A0A958H5C7-F1
#
_cell.length_a   1.000
_cell.length_b   1.000
_cell.length_c   1.000
_cell.angle_alpha   90.00
_cell.angle_beta   90.00
_cell.angle_gamma   90.00
#
_symmetry.space_group_name_H-M   'P 1'
#
loop_
_entity.id
_entity.type
_entity.pdbx_description
1 polymer ?
#
loop_
_entity_poly.entity_id
_entity_poly.type
_entity_poly.pdbx_seq_one_letter_code
_entity_poly.pdbx_strand_id
1 'polypeptide(L)'
;MSITTLVKSIQDIMRQDAGVDGDAQRISQLVWMLFLKIYDDKEVEYALDPAYVSPIPERLRWRNWAADDEGMTGDELLAFVNDDLFPSLKALQFSAADDPRGYIVQDVFSDAY
;
A
#
# COMPACT_ATOMS: atom_id res chain seq x y z
N MET A 1 1.09 -10.61 20.58
CA MET A 1 1.84 -11.42 19.60
C MET A 1 3.20 -10.77 19.37
N SER A 2 4.27 -11.56 19.18
CA SER A 2 5.56 -11.01 18.75
C SER A 2 5.53 -10.69 17.25
N ILE A 3 6.21 -9.63 16.82
CA ILE A 3 6.36 -9.25 15.39
C ILE A 3 6.90 -10.44 14.58
N THR A 4 7.82 -11.21 15.15
CA THR A 4 8.37 -12.41 14.51
C THR A 4 7.30 -13.46 14.21
N THR A 5 6.30 -13.61 15.09
CA THR A 5 5.20 -14.56 14.91
C THR A 5 4.25 -14.11 13.80
N LEU A 6 3.97 -12.81 13.72
CA LEU A 6 3.12 -12.22 12.68
C LEU A 6 3.78 -12.33 11.29
N VAL A 7 5.08 -12.02 11.18
CA VAL A 7 5.80 -12.14 9.91
C VAL A 7 5.79 -13.59 9.42
N LYS A 8 6.01 -14.56 10.31
CA LYS A 8 5.93 -15.98 9.97
C LYS A 8 4.54 -16.41 9.50
N SER A 9 3.48 -15.99 10.19
CA SER A 9 2.12 -16.36 9.78
C SER A 9 1.77 -15.82 8.39
N ILE A 10 2.24 -14.61 8.06
CA ILE A 10 2.03 -14.04 6.74
C ILE A 10 2.83 -14.82 5.68
N GLN A 11 4.09 -15.13 5.94
CA GLN A 11 4.91 -15.96 5.04
C GLN A 11 4.30 -17.34 4.79
N ASP A 12 3.68 -17.94 5.81
CA ASP A 12 2.99 -19.23 5.71
C ASP A 12 1.72 -19.12 4.84
N ILE A 13 0.93 -18.05 4.97
CA ILE A 13 -0.22 -17.77 4.10
C ILE A 13 0.22 -17.64 2.64
N MET A 14 1.25 -16.82 2.40
CA MET A 14 1.80 -16.59 1.05
C MET A 14 2.43 -17.84 0.43
N ARG A 15 2.66 -18.90 1.21
CA ARG A 15 3.19 -20.17 0.67
C ARG A 15 2.24 -20.88 -0.27
N GLN A 16 0.96 -20.59 -0.15
CA GLN A 16 -0.09 -21.21 -0.95
C GLN A 16 -0.29 -20.47 -2.28
N ASP A 17 0.35 -19.32 -2.46
CA ASP A 17 0.25 -18.52 -3.68
C ASP A 17 1.17 -19.07 -4.77
N ALA A 18 0.57 -19.47 -5.89
CA ALA A 18 1.29 -20.05 -7.04
C ALA A 18 2.20 -19.03 -7.75
N GLY A 19 2.05 -17.73 -7.46
CA GLY A 19 2.79 -16.65 -8.10
C GLY A 19 4.10 -16.22 -7.43
N VAL A 20 4.52 -16.84 -6.32
CA VAL A 20 5.66 -16.35 -5.52
C VAL A 20 6.72 -17.43 -5.29
N ASP A 21 7.84 -17.33 -6.01
CA ASP A 21 8.98 -18.25 -5.89
C ASP A 21 10.07 -17.66 -4.97
N GLY A 22 10.17 -18.22 -3.75
CA GLY A 22 11.21 -17.89 -2.77
C GLY A 22 10.90 -16.74 -1.80
N ASP A 23 11.72 -16.65 -0.74
CA ASP A 23 11.50 -15.74 0.39
C ASP A 23 11.62 -14.25 0.02
N ALA A 24 12.50 -13.91 -0.92
CA ALA A 24 12.72 -12.52 -1.35
C ALA A 24 11.47 -11.92 -2.03
N GLN A 25 10.80 -12.72 -2.86
CA GLN A 25 9.60 -12.27 -3.58
C GLN A 25 8.40 -12.14 -2.62
N ARG A 26 8.33 -12.99 -1.59
CA ARG A 26 7.34 -12.87 -0.50
C ARG A 26 7.53 -11.60 0.32
N ILE A 27 8.78 -11.27 0.63
CA ILE A 27 9.09 -10.02 1.33
C ILE A 27 8.71 -8.82 0.47
N SER A 28 9.02 -8.83 -0.83
CA SER A 28 8.66 -7.75 -1.76
C SER A 28 7.14 -7.49 -1.81
N GLN A 29 6.32 -8.53 -1.83
CA GLN A 29 4.86 -8.40 -1.78
C GLN A 29 4.33 -7.81 -0.46
N LEU A 30 5.09 -7.87 0.63
CA LEU A 30 4.70 -7.24 1.90
C LEU A 30 5.10 -5.78 2.01
N VAL A 31 6.15 -5.37 1.29
CA VAL A 31 6.72 -4.03 1.41
C VAL A 31 5.71 -2.96 1.05
N TRP A 32 5.00 -3.11 -0.08
CA TRP A 32 4.03 -2.10 -0.53
C TRP A 32 2.82 -1.99 0.41
N MET A 33 2.33 -3.10 0.94
CA MET A 33 1.23 -3.11 1.91
C MET A 33 1.63 -2.42 3.22
N LEU A 34 2.83 -2.75 3.74
CA LEU A 34 3.37 -2.12 4.94
C LEU A 34 3.57 -0.62 4.72
N PHE A 35 4.08 -0.21 3.55
CA PHE A 35 4.24 1.19 3.19
C PHE A 35 2.89 1.93 3.24
N LEU A 36 1.85 1.42 2.57
CA LEU A 36 0.54 2.06 2.56
C LEU A 36 -0.09 2.12 3.95
N LYS A 37 0.03 1.07 4.77
CA LYS A 37 -0.48 1.07 6.15
C LYS A 37 0.21 2.13 7.00
N ILE A 38 1.54 2.20 6.94
CA ILE A 38 2.34 3.16 7.72
C ILE A 38 2.06 4.59 7.24
N TYR A 39 1.95 4.79 5.92
CA TYR A 39 1.62 6.09 5.35
C TYR A 39 0.25 6.58 5.82
N ASP A 40 -0.77 5.72 5.77
CA ASP A 40 -2.12 6.05 6.21
C ASP A 40 -2.19 6.39 7.71
N ASP A 41 -1.43 5.68 8.56
CA ASP A 41 -1.29 6.02 9.99
C ASP A 41 -0.63 7.40 10.17
N LYS A 42 0.39 7.71 9.36
CA LYS A 42 1.06 9.01 9.39
C LYS A 42 0.20 10.13 8.85
N GLU A 43 -0.68 9.86 7.89
CA GLU A 43 -1.66 10.84 7.41
C GLU A 43 -2.58 11.34 8.51
N VAL A 44 -2.87 10.54 9.54
CA VAL A 44 -3.65 11.01 10.70
C VAL A 44 -2.94 12.15 11.43
N GLU A 45 -1.62 12.05 11.58
CA GLU A 45 -0.80 13.11 12.16
C GLU A 45 -0.70 14.32 11.20
N TYR A 46 -0.56 14.08 9.90
CA TYR A 46 -0.46 15.15 8.90
C TYR A 46 -1.76 15.93 8.74
N ALA A 47 -2.91 15.28 8.87
CA ALA A 47 -4.22 15.91 8.81
C ALA A 47 -4.49 16.89 9.97
N LEU A 48 -3.61 16.94 10.99
CA LEU A 48 -3.65 18.00 12.00
C LEU A 48 -3.23 19.36 11.43
N ASP A 49 -2.48 19.37 10.34
CA ASP A 49 -2.18 20.59 9.58
C ASP A 49 -3.34 20.89 8.60
N PRO A 50 -4.06 22.02 8.75
CA PRO A 50 -5.14 22.38 7.85
C PRO A 50 -4.73 22.61 6.39
N ALA A 51 -3.43 22.84 6.13
CA ALA A 51 -2.90 23.02 4.78
C ALA A 51 -2.55 21.68 4.11
N TYR A 52 -2.56 20.56 4.85
CA TYR A 52 -2.22 19.27 4.31
C TYR A 52 -3.31 18.74 3.38
N VAL A 53 -2.90 18.35 2.17
CA VAL A 53 -3.72 17.62 1.21
C VAL A 53 -3.01 16.32 0.91
N SER A 54 -3.72 15.20 1.11
CA SER A 54 -3.18 13.88 0.80
C SER A 54 -2.83 13.78 -0.69
N PRO A 55 -1.64 13.27 -1.03
CA PRO A 55 -1.31 12.96 -2.42
C PRO A 55 -2.00 11.69 -2.92
N ILE A 56 -2.56 10.88 -2.02
CA ILE A 56 -3.25 9.63 -2.36
C ILE A 56 -4.75 9.92 -2.53
N PRO A 57 -5.34 9.58 -3.71
CA PRO A 57 -6.79 9.66 -3.92
C PRO A 57 -7.54 8.91 -2.83
N GLU A 58 -8.67 9.48 -2.38
CA GLU A 58 -9.38 9.00 -1.20
C GLU A 58 -9.63 7.48 -1.24
N ARG A 59 -10.21 6.94 -2.32
CA ARG A 59 -10.52 5.49 -2.40
C ARG A 59 -9.29 4.57 -2.37
N LEU A 60 -8.09 5.10 -2.63
CA LEU A 60 -6.85 4.33 -2.66
C LEU A 60 -6.12 4.35 -1.31
N ARG A 61 -6.56 5.20 -0.36
CA ARG A 61 -6.02 5.22 1.00
C ARG A 61 -6.36 3.92 1.71
N TRP A 62 -5.39 3.38 2.45
CA TRP A 62 -5.50 2.09 3.14
C TRP A 62 -6.82 1.94 3.91
N ARG A 63 -7.20 2.97 4.68
CA ARG A 63 -8.44 2.97 5.48
C ARG A 63 -9.73 2.71 4.70
N ASN A 64 -9.74 2.94 3.38
CA ASN A 64 -10.94 2.86 2.55
C ASN A 64 -11.10 1.54 1.81
N TRP A 65 -10.08 0.66 1.81
CA TRP A 65 -10.18 -0.64 1.13
C TRP A 65 -9.62 -1.82 1.94
N ALA A 66 -8.71 -1.58 2.90
CA ALA A 66 -7.98 -2.62 3.63
C ALA A 66 -8.24 -2.64 5.14
N ALA A 67 -9.00 -1.68 5.69
CA ALA A 67 -9.24 -1.59 7.13
C ALA A 67 -10.48 -2.37 7.61
N ASP A 68 -11.35 -2.79 6.69
CA ASP A 68 -12.52 -3.59 6.98
C ASP A 68 -12.19 -5.09 6.80
N ASP A 69 -12.34 -5.87 7.86
CA ASP A 69 -12.10 -7.32 7.86
C ASP A 69 -13.11 -8.08 6.97
N GLU A 70 -14.27 -7.46 6.66
CA GLU A 70 -15.30 -7.97 5.75
C GLU A 70 -15.27 -7.26 4.37
N GLY A 71 -14.20 -6.51 4.08
CA GLY A 71 -14.02 -5.74 2.85
C GLY A 71 -13.75 -6.58 1.59
N MET A 72 -13.26 -5.91 0.54
CA MET A 72 -12.97 -6.54 -0.76
C MET A 72 -12.01 -7.73 -0.62
N THR A 73 -12.33 -8.83 -1.29
CA THR A 73 -11.53 -10.07 -1.27
C THR A 73 -11.55 -10.79 -2.62
N GLY A 74 -10.74 -11.83 -2.77
CA GLY A 74 -10.68 -12.66 -3.98
C GLY A 74 -10.40 -11.86 -5.26
N ASP A 75 -11.11 -12.21 -6.34
CA ASP A 75 -10.92 -11.61 -7.67
C ASP A 75 -11.19 -10.09 -7.68
N GLU A 76 -12.11 -9.62 -6.84
CA GLU A 76 -12.42 -8.19 -6.71
C GLU A 76 -11.21 -7.42 -6.17
N LEU A 77 -10.59 -7.92 -5.10
CA LEU A 77 -9.39 -7.32 -4.53
C LEU A 77 -8.23 -7.37 -5.53
N LEU A 78 -8.06 -8.47 -6.25
CA LEU A 78 -7.02 -8.61 -7.27
C LEU A 78 -7.20 -7.62 -8.41
N ALA A 79 -8.42 -7.45 -8.91
CA ALA A 79 -8.73 -6.46 -9.94
C ALA A 79 -8.48 -5.03 -9.43
N PHE A 80 -8.93 -4.71 -8.22
CA PHE A 80 -8.66 -3.40 -7.61
C PHE A 80 -7.15 -3.11 -7.49
N VAL A 81 -6.35 -4.06 -7.00
CA VAL A 81 -4.91 -3.84 -6.83
C VAL A 81 -4.22 -3.65 -8.18
N ASN A 82 -4.50 -4.52 -9.15
CA ASN A 82 -3.77 -4.57 -10.42
C ASN A 82 -4.22 -3.53 -11.44
N ASP A 83 -5.53 -3.31 -11.55
CA ASP A 83 -6.09 -2.44 -12.59
C ASP A 83 -6.24 -1.01 -12.11
N ASP A 84 -6.09 -0.79 -10.80
CA ASP A 84 -6.44 0.48 -10.21
C ASP A 84 -5.42 1.06 -9.24
N LEU A 85 -5.17 0.38 -8.11
CA LEU A 85 -4.28 0.88 -7.07
C LEU A 85 -2.88 1.14 -7.62
N PHE A 86 -2.23 0.13 -8.20
CA PHE A 86 -0.88 0.30 -8.71
C PHE A 86 -0.79 1.27 -9.89
N PRO A 87 -1.63 1.17 -10.94
CA PRO A 87 -1.59 2.15 -12.03
C PRO A 87 -1.81 3.59 -11.56
N SER A 88 -2.76 3.82 -10.66
CA SER A 88 -3.07 5.15 -10.15
C SER A 88 -1.93 5.73 -9.32
N LEU A 89 -1.30 4.94 -8.45
CA LEU A 89 -0.18 5.39 -7.62
C LEU A 89 1.08 5.67 -8.45
N LYS A 90 1.34 4.89 -9.51
CA LYS A 90 2.43 5.15 -10.48
C LYS A 90 2.19 6.44 -11.27
N ALA A 91 0.93 6.71 -11.62
CA ALA A 91 0.54 7.85 -12.44
C ALA A 91 0.38 9.16 -11.66
N LEU A 92 0.62 9.18 -10.34
CA LEU A 92 0.58 10.40 -9.55
C LEU A 92 1.56 11.43 -10.14
N GLN A 93 1.06 12.62 -10.49
CA GLN A 93 1.88 13.69 -11.03
C GLN A 93 2.16 14.69 -9.92
N PHE A 94 3.44 15.07 -9.79
CA PHE A 94 3.87 16.09 -8.83
C PHE A 94 4.58 17.21 -9.54
N SER A 95 4.20 18.42 -9.19
CA SER A 95 4.87 19.67 -9.52
C SER A 95 5.74 20.12 -8.35
N ALA A 96 6.65 21.06 -8.60
CA ALA A 96 7.49 21.64 -7.55
C ALA A 96 6.71 22.40 -6.44
N ALA A 97 5.42 22.65 -6.65
CA ALA A 97 4.53 23.28 -5.68
C ALA A 97 3.78 22.25 -4.81
N ASP A 98 3.80 20.97 -5.17
CA ASP A 98 3.09 19.92 -4.45
C ASP A 98 3.91 19.43 -3.25
N ASP A 99 3.21 18.78 -2.31
CA ASP A 99 3.84 18.24 -1.12
C ASP A 99 4.91 17.18 -1.50
N PRO A 100 6.17 17.33 -1.06
CA PRO A 100 7.24 16.37 -1.34
C PRO A 100 6.92 14.94 -0.91
N ARG A 101 6.01 14.75 0.07
CA ARG A 101 5.55 13.44 0.52
C ARG A 101 4.83 12.66 -0.58
N GLY A 102 4.22 13.35 -1.54
CA GLY A 102 3.59 12.71 -2.69
C GLY A 102 4.60 12.06 -3.62
N TYR A 103 5.72 12.73 -3.88
CA TYR A 103 6.81 12.18 -4.70
C TYR A 103 7.30 10.83 -4.17
N ILE A 104 7.45 10.70 -2.85
CA ILE A 104 7.86 9.45 -2.19
C ILE A 104 6.88 8.31 -2.49
N VAL A 105 5.57 8.60 -2.50
CA VAL A 105 4.56 7.58 -2.83
C VAL A 105 4.74 7.12 -4.28
N GLN A 106 4.84 8.04 -5.25
CA GLN A 106 5.06 7.65 -6.64
C GLN A 106 6.35 6.86 -6.82
N ASP A 107 7.46 7.30 -6.22
CA ASP A 107 8.78 6.69 -6.35
C ASP A 107 8.76 5.22 -5.88
N VAL A 108 8.17 4.97 -4.71
CA VAL A 108 8.01 3.61 -4.16
C VAL A 108 7.23 2.70 -5.10
N PHE A 109 6.18 3.20 -5.74
CA PHE A 109 5.35 2.39 -6.64
C PHE A 109 5.88 2.32 -8.08
N SER A 110 6.82 3.20 -8.47
CA SER A 110 7.45 3.19 -9.80
C SER A 110 8.62 2.20 -9.86
N ASP A 111 9.37 2.03 -8.78
CA ASP A 111 10.49 1.08 -8.71
C ASP A 111 10.05 -0.35 -8.38
N ALA A 112 8.90 -0.52 -7.72
CA ALA A 112 8.51 -1.80 -7.15
C ALA A 112 7.81 -2.76 -8.14
N TYR A 113 7.26 -2.28 -9.27
CA TYR A 113 6.43 -3.09 -10.19
C TYR A 113 6.41 -2.58 -11.63
#